data_AF-A0A520MSK5-F1
#
_entry.id   AF-A0A520MSK5-F1
#
_cell.length_a   1.000
_cell.length_b   1.000
_cell.length_c   1.000
_cell.angle_alpha   90.00
_cell.angle_beta   90.00
_cell.angle_gamma   90.00
#
_symmetry.space_group_name_H-M   'P 1'
#
loop_
_entity.id
_entity.type
_entity.pdbx_description
1 polymer ?
#
loop_
_entity_poly.entity_id
_entity_poly.type
_entity_poly.pdbx_seq_one_letter_code
_entity_poly.pdbx_strand_id
1 'polypeptide(L)'
;MVVIRLSRAGAKKRPFYHICVSDKRNKRDGRFIERIGFYNPIAKDSEEKIRFDNERYDHWTSVGAIPSDTVLMLMKRSKMTEEEIQKKENKKTARQERKKQEKILKQQEEVAPAEEAPAEAAEEAPAEAAEEAPAEAAEEAPAEAAEEAPA
;
A
#
# COMPACT_ATOMS: atom_id res chain seq x y z
N MET A 1 -29.10 19.12 -3.56
CA MET A 1 -28.86 19.23 -2.09
C MET A 1 -27.39 19.34 -1.87
N VAL A 2 -26.96 20.17 -0.94
CA VAL A 2 -25.54 20.42 -0.66
C VAL A 2 -25.01 19.29 0.22
N VAL A 3 -23.87 18.73 -0.19
CA VAL A 3 -23.20 17.62 0.50
C VAL A 3 -21.74 17.95 0.70
N ILE A 4 -21.19 17.51 1.83
CA ILE A 4 -19.75 17.56 2.12
C ILE A 4 -19.19 16.17 1.82
N ARG A 5 -18.38 16.09 0.76
CA ARG A 5 -17.87 14.82 0.23
C ARG A 5 -16.39 14.90 -0.11
N LEU A 6 -15.79 13.73 -0.27
CA LEU A 6 -14.43 13.60 -0.78
C LEU A 6 -14.44 13.66 -2.31
N SER A 7 -13.65 14.58 -2.85
CA SER A 7 -13.27 14.62 -4.27
C SER A 7 -11.90 13.97 -4.41
N ARG A 8 -11.77 13.01 -5.34
CA ARG A 8 -10.50 12.33 -5.59
C ARG A 8 -9.66 13.13 -6.57
N ALA A 9 -8.42 13.37 -6.17
CA ALA A 9 -7.35 13.92 -6.96
C ALA A 9 -6.11 13.00 -6.85
N GLY A 10 -4.99 13.46 -7.41
CA GLY A 10 -3.71 12.75 -7.39
C GLY A 10 -3.51 11.81 -8.59
N ALA A 11 -2.37 11.11 -8.57
CA ALA A 11 -1.93 10.26 -9.66
C ALA A 11 -2.39 8.80 -9.48
N LYS A 12 -2.17 7.99 -10.52
CA LYS A 12 -2.37 6.53 -10.44
C LYS A 12 -1.55 5.96 -9.28
N LYS A 13 -2.17 5.11 -8.45
CA LYS A 13 -1.59 4.54 -7.21
C LYS A 13 -1.19 5.55 -6.12
N ARG A 14 -1.50 6.84 -6.30
CA ARG A 14 -1.27 7.90 -5.29
C ARG A 14 -2.54 8.74 -5.10
N PRO A 15 -3.59 8.21 -4.45
CA PRO A 15 -4.81 8.94 -4.16
C PRO A 15 -4.54 10.13 -3.23
N PHE A 16 -5.10 11.28 -3.60
CA PHE A 16 -5.22 12.45 -2.75
C PHE A 16 -6.69 12.84 -2.70
N TYR A 17 -7.22 13.25 -1.54
CA TYR A 17 -8.63 13.62 -1.43
C TYR A 17 -8.78 15.07 -1.00
N HIS A 18 -9.62 15.82 -1.69
CA HIS A 18 -10.09 17.12 -1.23
C HIS A 18 -11.42 16.96 -0.51
N ILE A 19 -11.59 17.68 0.59
CA ILE A 19 -12.86 17.77 1.31
C ILE A 19 -13.58 18.98 0.72
N CYS A 20 -14.63 18.73 -0.05
CA CYS A 20 -15.33 19.75 -0.81
C CYS A 20 -16.82 19.77 -0.47
N VAL A 21 -17.37 20.99 -0.46
CA VAL A 21 -18.81 21.24 -0.40
C VAL A 21 -19.32 21.39 -1.83
N SER A 22 -20.31 20.58 -2.21
CA SER A 22 -20.85 20.57 -3.58
C SER A 22 -22.30 20.11 -3.60
N ASP A 23 -23.05 20.43 -4.67
CA ASP A 23 -24.35 19.81 -4.86
C ASP A 23 -24.18 18.32 -5.24
N LYS A 24 -25.00 17.46 -4.64
CA LYS A 24 -25.07 16.01 -4.95
C LYS A 24 -25.19 15.69 -6.44
N ARG A 25 -25.85 16.55 -7.23
CA ARG A 25 -26.05 16.36 -8.68
C ARG A 25 -24.75 16.49 -9.48
N ASN A 26 -23.74 17.19 -8.95
CA ASN A 26 -22.47 17.38 -9.64
C ASN A 26 -21.63 16.10 -9.63
N LYS A 27 -20.83 15.91 -10.70
CA LYS A 27 -19.80 14.85 -10.77
C LYS A 27 -18.91 14.89 -9.53
N ARG A 28 -18.48 13.71 -9.02
CA ARG A 28 -17.70 13.57 -7.78
C ARG A 28 -16.49 14.52 -7.72
N ASP A 29 -15.71 14.51 -8.79
CA ASP A 29 -14.45 15.25 -8.89
C ASP A 29 -14.60 16.55 -9.72
N GLY A 30 -15.85 17.02 -9.90
CA GLY A 30 -16.18 18.18 -10.74
C GLY A 30 -16.31 19.50 -9.98
N ARG A 31 -17.22 20.36 -10.44
CA ARG A 31 -17.46 21.68 -9.83
C ARG A 31 -17.92 21.57 -8.37
N PHE A 32 -17.22 22.28 -7.51
CA PHE A 32 -17.53 22.45 -6.10
C PHE A 32 -17.86 23.91 -5.79
N ILE A 33 -18.49 24.15 -4.65
CA ILE A 33 -18.78 25.50 -4.14
C ILE A 33 -17.55 26.00 -3.39
N GLU A 34 -17.06 25.19 -2.44
CA GLU A 34 -15.93 25.53 -1.58
C GLU A 34 -15.13 24.28 -1.20
N ARG A 35 -13.82 24.46 -1.01
CA ARG A 35 -12.91 23.44 -0.48
C ARG A 35 -12.56 23.80 0.96
N ILE A 36 -12.92 22.93 1.90
CA ILE A 36 -12.70 23.14 3.34
C ILE A 36 -11.46 22.41 3.88
N GLY A 37 -10.87 21.52 3.07
CA GLY A 37 -9.71 20.77 3.53
C GLY A 37 -9.21 19.72 2.54
N PHE A 38 -8.31 18.87 3.03
CA PHE A 38 -7.79 17.72 2.30
C PHE A 38 -7.49 16.54 3.22
N TYR A 39 -7.37 15.37 2.62
CA TYR A 39 -6.98 14.12 3.25
C TYR A 39 -6.02 13.35 2.33
N ASN A 40 -4.83 13.05 2.86
CA ASN A 40 -3.83 12.23 2.19
C ASN A 40 -3.61 10.92 2.98
N PRO A 41 -4.11 9.77 2.49
CA PRO A 41 -3.95 8.49 3.16
C PRO A 41 -2.53 7.91 3.07
N ILE A 42 -1.68 8.42 2.16
CA ILE A 42 -0.30 7.95 1.93
C ILE A 42 0.70 9.04 2.33
N ALA A 43 0.27 10.00 3.16
CA ALA A 43 1.20 10.99 3.70
C ALA A 43 2.28 10.29 4.53
N LYS A 44 3.52 10.72 4.30
CA LYS A 44 4.68 10.34 5.10
C LYS A 44 4.63 11.05 6.45
N ASP A 45 5.40 10.61 7.42
CA ASP A 45 5.38 11.18 8.79
C ASP A 45 5.74 12.67 8.84
N SER A 46 6.41 13.19 7.82
CA SER A 46 6.74 14.62 7.68
C SER A 46 5.61 15.46 7.03
N GLU A 47 4.57 14.84 6.48
CA GLU A 47 3.49 15.52 5.76
C GLU A 47 2.18 15.49 6.57
N GLU A 48 1.40 16.57 6.50
CA GLU A 48 0.08 16.60 7.10
C GLU A 48 -0.85 15.57 6.44
N LYS A 49 -1.30 14.56 7.21
CA LYS A 49 -2.28 13.57 6.75
C LYS A 49 -3.65 14.21 6.47
N ILE A 50 -4.08 15.14 7.32
CA ILE A 50 -5.41 15.76 7.26
C ILE A 50 -5.26 17.24 7.58
N ARG A 51 -5.84 18.10 6.73
CA ARG A 51 -6.08 19.51 7.05
C ARG A 51 -7.57 19.78 6.94
N PHE A 52 -8.15 20.35 7.98
CA PHE A 52 -9.59 20.51 8.10
C PHE A 52 -9.93 21.88 8.68
N ASP A 53 -10.67 22.69 7.94
CA ASP A 53 -11.23 23.94 8.43
C ASP A 53 -12.54 23.66 9.20
N ASN A 54 -12.46 23.75 10.54
CA ASN A 54 -13.60 23.49 11.41
C ASN A 54 -14.67 24.59 11.32
N GLU A 55 -14.27 25.86 11.17
CA GLU A 55 -15.19 26.99 11.15
C GLU A 55 -16.11 26.92 9.92
N ARG A 56 -15.52 26.65 8.76
CA ARG A 56 -16.28 26.51 7.51
C ARG A 56 -17.15 25.25 7.53
N TYR A 57 -16.66 24.15 8.10
CA TYR A 57 -17.46 22.93 8.25
C TYR A 57 -18.70 23.15 9.11
N ASP A 58 -18.55 23.82 10.26
CA ASP A 58 -19.65 24.09 11.19
C ASP A 58 -20.68 25.05 10.54
N HIS A 59 -20.22 26.05 9.80
CA HIS A 59 -21.09 26.92 9.00
C HIS A 59 -21.93 26.14 7.99
N TRP A 60 -21.31 25.30 7.16
CA TRP A 60 -22.03 24.53 6.15
C TRP A 60 -22.98 23.50 6.75
N THR A 61 -22.60 22.90 7.88
CA THR A 61 -23.47 21.98 8.62
C THR A 61 -24.70 22.71 9.18
N SER A 62 -24.52 23.94 9.70
CA SER A 62 -25.61 24.80 10.16
C SER A 62 -26.59 25.19 9.03
N VAL A 63 -26.08 25.40 7.82
CA VAL A 63 -26.89 25.65 6.60
C VAL A 63 -27.61 24.38 6.11
N GLY A 64 -27.36 23.21 6.71
CA GLY A 64 -28.01 21.95 6.37
C GLY A 64 -27.27 21.11 5.32
N ALA A 65 -25.97 21.35 5.12
CA ALA A 65 -25.14 20.47 4.30
C ALA A 65 -24.96 19.11 5.00
N ILE A 66 -25.14 18.03 4.24
CA ILE A 66 -25.03 16.66 4.78
C ILE A 66 -23.60 16.14 4.55
N PRO A 67 -22.83 15.82 5.61
CA PRO A 67 -21.52 15.20 5.47
C PRO A 67 -21.62 13.70 5.20
N SER A 68 -20.67 13.18 4.41
CA SER A 68 -20.51 11.71 4.24
C SER A 68 -19.87 11.04 5.45
N ASP A 69 -20.08 9.73 5.62
CA ASP A 69 -19.57 8.95 6.76
C ASP A 69 -18.04 9.06 6.95
N THR A 70 -17.30 9.04 5.84
CA THR A 70 -15.83 9.19 5.89
C THR A 70 -15.43 10.60 6.34
N VAL A 71 -16.16 11.64 5.91
CA VAL A 71 -15.89 13.01 6.36
C VAL A 71 -16.17 13.16 7.85
N LEU A 72 -17.23 12.54 8.37
CA LEU A 72 -17.50 12.49 9.81
C LEU A 72 -16.38 11.80 10.59
N MET A 73 -15.84 10.69 10.05
CA MET A 73 -14.71 10.00 10.67
C MET A 73 -13.44 10.86 10.66
N LEU A 74 -13.18 11.56 9.56
CA LEU A 74 -12.01 12.45 9.43
C LEU A 74 -12.10 13.66 10.35
N MET A 75 -13.28 14.27 10.48
CA MET A 75 -13.54 15.38 11.41
C MET A 75 -13.33 14.95 12.88
N LYS A 76 -13.77 13.75 13.25
CA LYS A 76 -13.47 13.18 14.57
C LYS A 76 -11.97 12.97 14.76
N ARG A 77 -11.27 12.50 13.72
CA ARG A 77 -9.83 12.26 13.76
C ARG A 77 -9.01 13.55 13.83
N SER A 78 -9.43 14.63 13.18
CA SER A 78 -8.74 15.92 13.23
C SER A 78 -8.84 16.61 14.60
N LYS A 79 -9.81 16.20 15.44
CA LYS A 79 -9.97 16.70 16.81
C LYS A 79 -9.25 15.83 17.86
N MET A 80 -8.72 14.67 17.49
CA MET A 80 -8.01 13.78 18.41
C MET A 80 -6.58 14.26 18.61
N THR A 81 -6.02 13.97 19.79
CA THR A 81 -4.59 14.21 20.05
C THR A 81 -3.72 13.17 19.32
N GLU A 82 -2.47 13.52 19.07
CA GLU A 82 -1.50 12.67 18.38
C GLU A 82 -1.36 11.29 19.05
N GLU A 83 -1.39 11.24 20.39
CA GLU A 83 -1.27 10.01 21.17
C GLU A 83 -2.44 9.04 20.95
N GLU A 84 -3.66 9.56 20.85
CA GLU A 84 -4.84 8.74 20.57
C GLU A 84 -4.80 8.17 19.14
N ILE A 85 -4.27 8.95 18.20
CA ILE A 85 -4.07 8.54 16.82
C ILE A 85 -3.05 7.40 16.77
N GLN A 86 -1.90 7.55 17.44
CA GLN A 86 -0.86 6.53 17.50
C GLN A 86 -1.36 5.25 18.17
N LYS A 87 -2.09 5.34 19.29
CA LYS A 87 -2.69 4.18 19.97
C LYS A 87 -3.62 3.39 19.05
N LYS A 88 -4.42 4.08 18.23
CA LYS A 88 -5.32 3.45 17.25
C LYS A 88 -4.54 2.81 16.10
N GLU A 89 -3.48 3.44 15.62
CA GLU A 89 -2.61 2.88 14.58
C GLU A 89 -1.88 1.64 15.10
N ASN A 90 -1.25 1.69 16.27
CA ASN A 90 -0.57 0.56 16.88
C ASN A 90 -1.51 -0.63 17.15
N LYS A 91 -2.72 -0.37 17.66
CA LYS A 91 -3.76 -1.41 17.85
C LYS A 91 -4.15 -2.07 16.53
N LYS A 92 -4.20 -1.29 15.44
CA LYS A 92 -4.52 -1.80 14.10
C LYS A 92 -3.38 -2.66 13.56
N THR A 93 -2.13 -2.21 13.69
CA THR A 93 -0.93 -2.95 13.27
C THR A 93 -0.81 -4.27 14.03
N ALA A 94 -0.93 -4.26 15.36
CA ALA A 94 -0.89 -5.48 16.19
C ALA A 94 -1.97 -6.50 15.80
N ARG A 95 -3.18 -6.04 15.46
CA ARG A 95 -4.25 -6.92 14.96
C ARG A 95 -3.89 -7.53 13.60
N GLN A 96 -3.26 -6.76 12.71
CA GLN A 96 -2.83 -7.25 11.40
C GLN A 96 -1.71 -8.27 11.51
N GLU A 97 -0.73 -8.01 12.38
CA GLU A 97 0.37 -8.94 12.67
C GLU A 97 -0.14 -10.25 13.27
N ARG A 98 -1.03 -10.20 14.27
CA ARG A 98 -1.65 -11.41 14.83
C ARG A 98 -2.36 -12.24 13.78
N LYS A 99 -3.14 -11.60 12.90
CA LYS A 99 -3.80 -12.29 11.77
C LYS A 99 -2.80 -12.86 10.76
N LYS A 100 -1.67 -12.19 10.54
CA LYS A 100 -0.61 -12.67 9.65
C LYS A 100 0.08 -13.89 10.28
N GLN A 101 0.40 -13.85 11.56
CA GLN A 101 0.98 -14.97 12.31
C GLN A 101 0.04 -16.18 12.30
N GLU A 102 -1.25 -15.98 12.58
CA GLU A 102 -2.27 -17.04 12.53
C GLU A 102 -2.37 -17.68 11.14
N LYS A 103 -2.34 -16.87 10.08
CA LYS A 103 -2.31 -17.39 8.70
C LYS A 103 -1.04 -18.16 8.38
N ILE A 104 0.11 -17.71 8.86
CA ILE A 104 1.40 -18.38 8.65
C ILE A 104 1.39 -19.73 9.38
N LEU A 105 0.96 -19.77 10.64
CA LEU A 105 0.86 -21.01 11.42
C LEU A 105 -0.08 -22.02 10.75
N LYS A 106 -1.26 -21.56 10.31
CA LYS A 106 -2.22 -22.40 9.60
C LYS A 106 -1.67 -22.94 8.27
N GLN A 107 -0.93 -22.12 7.54
CA GLN A 107 -0.29 -22.55 6.28
C GLN A 107 0.83 -23.56 6.55
N GLN A 108 1.61 -23.42 7.62
CA GLN A 108 2.64 -24.40 8.01
C GLN A 108 2.02 -25.74 8.44
N GLU A 109 0.90 -25.71 9.16
CA GLU A 109 0.15 -26.91 9.57
C GLU A 109 -0.52 -27.64 8.39
N GLU A 110 -0.88 -26.94 7.31
CA GLU A 110 -1.48 -27.52 6.10
C GLU A 110 -0.44 -28.09 5.12
N VAL A 111 0.80 -27.61 5.16
CA VAL A 111 1.91 -28.09 4.30
C VAL A 111 2.68 -29.25 4.95
N ALA A 112 2.75 -29.30 6.29
CA ALA A 112 3.36 -30.41 7.04
C ALA A 112 2.77 -31.81 6.77
N PRO A 113 1.45 -32.02 6.57
CA PRO A 113 0.90 -33.37 6.29
C PRO A 113 1.09 -33.83 4.83
N ALA A 114 1.70 -33.04 3.95
CA ALA A 114 1.92 -33.42 2.54
C ALA A 114 3.36 -33.84 2.20
N GLU A 115 4.32 -33.68 3.12
CA GLU A 115 5.75 -33.99 2.91
C GLU A 115 6.25 -35.23 3.70
N GLU A 116 5.35 -36.08 4.20
CA GLU A 116 5.71 -37.33 4.91
C GLU A 116 5.21 -38.62 4.21
N ALA A 117 4.97 -38.61 2.89
CA ALA A 117 4.46 -39.80 2.18
C ALA A 117 5.10 -40.18 0.82
N PRO A 118 6.29 -39.69 0.42
CA PRO A 118 7.12 -40.51 -0.46
C PRO A 118 8.61 -40.33 -0.20
N ALA A 119 9.13 -40.90 0.90
CA ALA A 119 10.58 -41.06 1.10
C ALA A 119 11.03 -42.53 1.17
N GLU A 120 10.13 -43.50 0.96
CA GLU A 120 10.44 -44.93 1.10
C GLU A 120 10.31 -45.73 -0.22
N ALA A 121 10.75 -45.17 -1.35
CA ALA A 121 10.74 -45.88 -2.64
C ALA A 121 11.91 -45.53 -3.59
N ALA A 122 13.06 -45.11 -3.07
CA ALA A 122 14.24 -44.80 -3.89
C ALA A 122 15.51 -45.59 -3.52
N GLU A 123 15.38 -46.68 -2.77
CA GLU A 123 16.48 -47.61 -2.48
C GLU A 123 16.38 -48.87 -3.35
N GLU A 124 16.61 -48.75 -4.67
CA GLU A 124 17.21 -49.83 -5.47
C GLU A 124 17.71 -49.31 -6.84
N ALA A 125 18.87 -49.82 -7.26
CA ALA A 125 19.64 -49.58 -8.51
C ALA A 125 20.69 -48.44 -8.53
N PRO A 126 21.91 -48.68 -8.00
CA PRO A 126 23.14 -48.05 -8.44
C PRO A 126 23.84 -48.87 -9.55
N ALA A 127 24.72 -48.20 -10.30
CA ALA A 127 25.72 -48.71 -11.27
C ALA A 127 25.27 -48.88 -12.74
N GLU A 128 25.68 -47.96 -13.63
CA GLU A 128 26.89 -48.10 -14.48
C GLU A 128 26.98 -46.94 -15.51
N ALA A 129 28.22 -46.60 -15.91
CA ALA A 129 28.64 -45.70 -17.00
C ALA A 129 29.07 -44.27 -16.62
N ALA A 130 30.21 -44.22 -15.93
CA ALA A 130 31.18 -43.12 -15.99
C ALA A 130 32.35 -43.54 -16.90
N GLU A 131 32.54 -42.85 -18.02
CA GLU A 131 33.80 -42.62 -18.78
C GLU A 131 33.35 -41.75 -19.97
N GLU A 132 33.88 -40.58 -20.29
CA GLU A 132 35.29 -40.19 -20.31
C GLU A 132 35.36 -38.65 -20.45
N ALA A 133 36.29 -38.04 -19.73
CA ALA A 133 36.83 -36.69 -19.94
C ALA A 133 38.35 -36.84 -19.77
N PRO A 134 39.22 -35.84 -20.04
CA PRO A 134 39.20 -34.68 -20.94
C PRO A 134 40.55 -34.51 -21.69
N ALA A 135 40.66 -33.64 -22.72
CA ALA A 135 41.87 -32.84 -23.06
C ALA A 135 41.73 -32.15 -24.43
N GLU A 136 41.86 -30.83 -24.49
CA GLU A 136 42.88 -30.13 -25.31
C GLU A 136 42.83 -28.60 -25.06
N ALA A 137 44.04 -28.02 -25.08
CA ALA A 137 44.50 -26.63 -25.01
C ALA A 137 43.57 -25.56 -25.62
N ALA A 138 43.37 -24.39 -25.00
CA ALA A 138 44.31 -23.28 -24.73
C ALA A 138 44.71 -22.47 -25.98
N GLU A 139 44.39 -21.17 -25.90
CA GLU A 139 45.08 -20.01 -26.52
C GLU A 139 44.69 -19.57 -27.96
N GLU A 140 43.92 -18.48 -28.09
CA GLU A 140 44.40 -17.20 -28.69
C GLU A 140 43.39 -16.04 -28.47
N ALA A 141 43.92 -14.82 -28.49
CA ALA A 141 43.52 -13.64 -27.72
C ALA A 141 42.33 -12.78 -28.26
N PRO A 142 41.69 -11.95 -27.39
CA PRO A 142 40.95 -10.77 -27.83
C PRO A 142 41.83 -9.51 -27.72
N ALA A 143 42.04 -8.83 -28.84
CA ALA A 143 42.62 -7.49 -28.89
C ALA A 143 41.72 -6.59 -29.75
N GLU A 144 40.91 -5.75 -29.11
CA GLU A 144 40.51 -4.46 -29.69
C GLU A 144 40.04 -3.50 -28.59
N ALA A 145 40.87 -2.50 -28.31
CA ALA A 145 40.55 -1.33 -27.52
C ALA A 145 41.21 -0.14 -28.21
N ALA A 146 40.42 0.68 -28.93
CA ALA A 146 40.70 2.09 -29.23
C ALA A 146 39.59 2.68 -30.11
N GLU A 147 38.59 3.34 -29.52
CA GLU A 147 38.07 4.63 -30.03
C GLU A 147 37.14 5.30 -28.99
N GLU A 148 37.65 6.27 -28.23
CA GLU A 148 36.81 7.39 -27.75
C GLU A 148 37.70 8.63 -27.57
N ALA A 149 37.44 9.64 -28.40
CA ALA A 149 38.04 10.96 -28.35
C ALA A 149 37.22 11.88 -27.42
N PRO A 150 37.86 12.77 -26.64
CA PRO A 150 37.16 13.92 -26.05
C PRO A 150 37.41 15.21 -26.85
N ALA A 151 36.38 16.05 -26.91
CA ALA A 151 36.43 17.47 -27.21
C ALA A 151 36.04 18.27 -25.96
#